data_AF-A0A920G0Z5-F1
#
_entry.id   AF-A0A920G0Z5-F1
#
_cell.length_a   1.000
_cell.length_b   1.000
_cell.length_c   1.000
_cell.angle_alpha   90.00
_cell.angle_beta   90.00
_cell.angle_gamma   90.00
#
_symmetry.space_group_name_H-M   'P 1'
#
loop_
_entity.id
_entity.type
_entity.pdbx_description
1 polymer ?
#
loop_
_entity_poly.entity_id
_entity_poly.type
_entity_poly.pdbx_seq_one_letter_code
_entity_poly.pdbx_strand_id
1 'polypeptide(L)' 'MFSENSWVQVMMGQGITPQRYHNIADAMSREQLDDFLKQIQGTVSATVAALPNHGDFVKQLVAMSKL' A
#
# COMPACT_ATOMS: atom_id res chain seq x y z
N MET A 1 -12.56 -15.11 1.52
CA MET A 1 -12.54 -14.66 2.93
C MET A 1 -11.76 -13.35 2.98
N PHE A 2 -12.26 -12.32 3.67
CA PHE A 2 -11.60 -11.01 3.78
C PHE A 2 -10.48 -11.05 4.82
N SER A 3 -9.36 -10.38 4.53
CA SER A 3 -8.31 -10.15 5.52
C SER A 3 -8.60 -8.89 6.33
N GLU A 4 -7.88 -8.69 7.44
CA GLU A 4 -7.98 -7.49 8.27
C GLU A 4 -7.76 -6.20 7.45
N ASN A 5 -6.75 -6.19 6.57
CA ASN A 5 -6.46 -5.05 5.70
C ASN A 5 -7.66 -4.70 4.79
N SER A 6 -8.37 -5.72 4.28
CA SER A 6 -9.57 -5.49 3.47
C SER A 6 -10.67 -4.77 4.26
N TRP A 7 -10.86 -5.12 5.53
CA TRP A 7 -11.87 -4.46 6.37
C TRP A 7 -11.49 -3.02 6.70
N VAL A 8 -10.22 -2.73 7.00
CA VAL A 8 -9.75 -1.36 7.24
C VAL A 8 -10.02 -0.47 6.03
N GLN A 9 -9.66 -0.94 4.83
CA GLN A 9 -9.87 -0.20 3.58
C GLN A 9 -11.36 0.04 3.28
N VAL A 10 -12.21 -0.98 3.47
CA VAL A 10 -13.66 -0.85 3.24
C VAL A 10 -14.27 0.13 4.23
N MET A 11 -14.03 -0.04 5.53
CA MET A 11 -14.64 0.81 6.56
C MET A 11 -14.22 2.26 6.38
N MET A 12 -12.92 2.54 6.26
CA MET A 12 -12.42 3.90 6.10
C MET A 12 -12.80 4.50 4.73
N GLY A 13 -12.80 3.69 3.67
CA GLY A 13 -13.23 4.12 2.33
C GLY A 13 -14.73 4.45 2.23
N GLN A 14 -15.55 3.88 3.11
CA GLN A 14 -16.98 4.19 3.25
C GLN A 14 -17.25 5.30 4.29
N GLY A 15 -16.21 5.95 4.82
CA GLY A 15 -16.35 7.09 5.73
C GLY A 15 -16.44 6.74 7.22
N ILE A 16 -16.17 5.50 7.61
CA ILE A 16 -16.10 5.11 9.02
C ILE A 16 -14.71 5.43 9.57
N THR A 17 -14.64 6.38 10.50
CA THR A 17 -13.39 6.78 11.17
C THR A 17 -13.29 6.18 12.58
N PRO A 18 -12.19 5.50 12.94
CA PRO A 18 -11.96 5.01 14.29
C PRO A 18 -11.94 6.14 15.33
N GLN A 19 -12.59 5.95 16.47
CA GLN A 19 -12.63 6.93 17.56
C GLN A 19 -11.38 6.88 18.46
N ARG A 20 -10.64 5.77 18.43
CA ARG A 20 -9.38 5.54 19.16
C ARG A 20 -8.47 4.64 18.34
N TYR A 21 -7.19 4.63 18.69
CA TYR A 21 -6.15 3.75 18.12
C TYR A 21 -5.42 2.99 19.24
N HIS A 22 -4.59 2.01 18.88
CA HIS A 22 -3.80 1.25 19.84
C HIS A 22 -2.63 2.08 20.37
N ASN A 23 -2.46 2.15 21.70
CA ASN A 23 -1.47 3.00 22.39
C ASN A 23 0.00 2.77 21.98
N ILE A 24 0.31 1.62 21.38
CA ILE A 24 1.64 1.35 20.81
C ILE A 24 2.09 2.42 19.80
N ALA A 25 1.16 3.08 19.12
CA ALA A 25 1.49 4.17 18.20
C ALA A 25 2.08 5.40 18.92
N ASP A 26 1.79 5.58 20.21
CA ASP A 26 2.32 6.68 21.03
C ASP A 26 3.77 6.42 21.49
N ALA A 27 4.32 5.23 21.20
CA ALA A 27 5.72 4.92 21.50
C ALA A 27 6.72 5.63 20.56
N MET A 28 6.25 6.15 19.42
CA MET A 28 7.06 6.94 18.49
C MET A 28 6.84 8.43 18.70
N SER A 29 7.91 9.23 18.59
CA SER A 29 7.75 10.68 18.45
C SER A 29 7.02 11.02 17.15
N ARG A 30 6.48 12.24 17.06
CA ARG A 30 5.78 12.68 15.85
C ARG A 30 6.68 12.66 14.62
N GLU A 31 7.94 13.05 14.79
CA GLU A 31 8.98 13.04 13.76
C GLU A 31 9.29 11.61 13.32
N GLN A 32 9.48 10.69 14.27
CA GLN A 32 9.73 9.28 13.99
C GLN A 32 8.56 8.63 13.23
N LEU A 33 7.32 8.94 13.63
CA LEU A 33 6.14 8.45 12.95
C LEU A 33 6.02 8.99 11.51
N ASP A 34 6.29 10.29 11.31
CA ASP A 34 6.27 10.92 9.99
C ASP A 34 7.34 10.32 9.07
N ASP A 35 8.57 10.15 9.57
CA ASP A 35 9.66 9.53 8.82
C ASP A 35 9.35 8.06 8.48
N PHE A 36 8.78 7.31 9.42
CA PHE A 36 8.34 5.93 9.19
C PHE A 36 7.29 5.83 8.08
N LEU A 37 6.27 6.69 8.10
CA LEU A 37 5.23 6.72 7.06
C LEU A 37 5.78 7.17 5.70
N LYS A 38 6.69 8.16 5.68
CA LYS A 38 7.39 8.60 4.46
C LYS A 38 8.24 7.48 3.85
N GLN A 39 8.91 6.69 4.68
CA GLN A 39 9.68 5.55 4.20
C GLN A 39 8.77 4.53 3.49
N ILE A 40 7.62 4.19 4.10
CA ILE A 40 6.63 3.30 3.46
C ILE A 40 6.17 3.88 2.12
N GLN A 41 5.78 5.16 2.10
CA GLN A 41 5.34 5.84 0.88
C GLN A 41 6.43 5.84 -0.20
N GLY A 42 7.69 6.08 0.18
CA GLY A 42 8.84 6.08 -0.71
C GLY A 42 9.10 4.72 -1.34
N THR A 43 9.06 3.64 -0.54
CA THR A 43 9.20 2.27 -1.05
C THR A 43 8.09 1.92 -2.03
N VAL A 44 6.83 2.20 -1.68
CA VAL A 44 5.69 1.96 -2.59
C VAL A 44 5.85 2.72 -3.91
N SER A 45 6.21 4.00 -3.83
CA SER A 45 6.38 4.86 -5.01
C SER A 45 7.51 4.36 -5.92
N ALA A 46 8.64 3.97 -5.34
CA ALA A 46 9.78 3.42 -6.07
C ALA A 46 9.43 2.08 -6.76
N THR A 47 8.71 1.19 -6.06
CA THR A 47 8.24 -0.07 -6.65
C THR A 47 7.30 0.19 -7.82
N VAL A 48 6.29 1.05 -7.66
CA VAL A 48 5.32 1.35 -8.72
C VAL A 48 5.99 2.00 -9.92
N ALA A 49 6.94 2.91 -9.72
CA ALA A 49 7.67 3.57 -10.80
C ALA A 49 8.51 2.60 -11.64
N ALA A 50 8.93 1.47 -11.07
CA ALA A 50 9.68 0.44 -11.78
C ALA A 50 8.79 -0.57 -12.54
N LEU A 51 7.47 -0.54 -12.33
CA LEU A 51 6.56 -1.46 -13.02
C LEU A 51 6.31 -1.00 -14.46
N PRO A 52 6.26 -1.93 -15.44
CA PRO A 52 5.79 -1.62 -16.76
C PRO A 52 4.30 -1.23 -16.72
N ASN A 53 3.85 -0.44 -17.70
CA ASN A 53 2.43 -0.27 -17.93
C ASN A 53 1.77 -1.63 -18.15
N HIS A 54 0.56 -1.81 -17.61
CA HIS A 54 -0.15 -3.08 -17.66
C HIS A 54 -0.24 -3.68 -19.08
N GLY A 55 -0.55 -2.85 -20.08
CA GLY A 55 -0.64 -3.31 -21.48
C GLY A 55 0.69 -3.81 -22.05
N ASP A 56 1.81 -3.21 -21.68
CA ASP A 56 3.14 -3.60 -22.14
C ASP A 56 3.58 -4.91 -21.48
N PHE A 57 3.27 -5.07 -20.20
CA PHE A 57 3.48 -6.34 -19.49
C PHE A 57 2.73 -7.51 -20.14
N VAL A 58 1.44 -7.33 -20.46
CA VAL A 58 0.63 -8.37 -21.11
C VAL A 58 1.20 -8.75 -22.49
N LYS A 59 1.64 -7.77 -23.29
CA LYS A 59 2.27 -8.04 -24.60
C LYS A 59 3.55 -8.87 -24.46
N GLN A 60 4.42 -8.53 -23.51
CA GLN A 60 5.65 -9.28 -23.25
C GLN A 60 5.32 -10.73 -22.85
N LEU A 61 4.37 -10.92 -21.94
CA LEU A 61 4.00 -12.25 -21.44
C LEU A 61 3.44 -13.15 -22.57
N VAL A 62 2.57 -12.62 -23.42
CA VAL A 62 2.03 -13.36 -24.59
C VAL A 62 3.10 -13.66 -25.63
N ALA A 63 4.07 -12.77 -25.82
CA ALA A 63 5.18 -13.02 -26.74
C ALA A 63 6.07 -14.17 -26.27
N MET A 64 6.35 -14.24 -24.96
CA MET A 64 7.13 -15.34 -24.37
C MET A 64 6.41 -16.69 -24.45
N SER A 65 5.07 -16.72 -24.35
CA SER A 65 4.31 -17.98 -24.40
C SER A 65 4.12 -18.54 -25.81
N LYS A 66 4.48 -17.79 -26.85
CA LYS A 66 4.41 -18.21 -28.26
C LYS A 66 5.71 -18.84 -28.77
N LEU A 67 6.73 -18.92 -27.91
CA LEU A 67 7.96 -19.70 -28.10
C LEU A 67 7.78 -21.08 -27.46
#